data_AF-A0A662ALE1-F1
#
_entry.id   AF-A0A662ALE1-F1
#
_cell.length_a   1.000
_cell.length_b   1.000
_cell.length_c   1.000
_cell.angle_alpha   90.00
_cell.angle_beta   90.00
_cell.angle_gamma   90.00
#
_symmetry.space_group_name_H-M   'P 1'
#
loop_
_entity.id
_entity.type
_entity.pdbx_description
1 polymer ?
#
loop_
_entity_poly.entity_id
_entity_poly.type
_entity_poly.pdbx_seq_one_letter_code
_entity_poly.pdbx_strand_id
1 'polypeptide(L)' 'MKNIRDLKLTDESLLLAKDYFMFSFYTQGMNYIDIPYLKVKNLHKDRLQYRRAKTGTNFTINLIPEAIQIIERYIDK' A
#
# COMPACT_ATOMS: atom_id res chain seq x y z
N MET A 1 9.06 -1.74 13.24
CA MET A 1 8.94 -1.59 11.77
C MET A 1 10.23 -1.20 11.06
N LYS A 2 11.12 -0.35 11.62
CA LYS A 2 12.38 0.05 10.94
C LYS A 2 13.20 -1.15 10.41
N ASN A 3 13.37 -2.19 11.24
CA ASN A 3 14.09 -3.41 10.85
C ASN A 3 13.47 -4.13 9.63
N ILE A 4 12.14 -4.16 9.51
CA ILE A 4 11.45 -4.78 8.36
C ILE A 4 11.56 -3.87 7.13
N ARG A 5 11.36 -2.56 7.30
CA ARG A 5 11.47 -1.57 6.22
C ARG A 5 12.85 -1.63 5.56
N ASP A 6 13.89 -1.64 6.38
CA ASP A 6 15.30 -1.55 5.96
C ASP A 6 15.88 -2.91 5.56
N LEU A 7 15.07 -3.97 5.62
CA LEU A 7 15.45 -5.31 5.21
C LEU A 7 15.73 -5.35 3.70
N LYS A 8 16.96 -5.76 3.36
CA LYS A 8 17.39 -5.98 1.98
C LYS A 8 17.04 -7.40 1.58
N LEU A 9 16.15 -7.53 0.60
CA LEU A 9 15.64 -8.80 0.09
C LEU A 9 15.96 -8.89 -1.40
N THR A 10 16.45 -10.04 -1.83
CA THR A 10 16.73 -10.34 -3.25
C THR A 10 15.66 -11.23 -3.87
N ASP A 11 14.94 -12.00 -3.04
CA ASP A 11 13.82 -12.83 -3.49
C ASP A 11 12.58 -11.96 -3.76
N GLU A 12 11.98 -12.14 -4.93
CA GLU A 12 10.83 -11.33 -5.37
C GLU A 12 9.58 -11.58 -4.52
N SER A 13 9.36 -12.83 -4.06
CA SER A 13 8.18 -13.18 -3.26
C SER A 13 8.28 -12.56 -1.86
N LEU A 14 9.48 -12.56 -1.27
CA LEU A 14 9.75 -11.89 0.00
C LEU A 14 9.66 -10.36 -0.14
N LEU A 15 10.14 -9.79 -1.24
CA LEU A 15 10.00 -8.36 -1.51
C LEU A 15 8.52 -7.97 -1.62
N LEU A 16 7.74 -8.75 -2.35
CA LEU A 16 6.29 -8.56 -2.48
C LEU A 16 5.60 -8.63 -1.12
N ALA A 17 5.89 -9.66 -0.32
CA ALA A 17 5.34 -9.80 1.02
C ALA A 17 5.70 -8.60 1.93
N LYS A 18 6.96 -8.12 1.86
CA LYS A 18 7.40 -6.92 2.58
C LYS A 18 6.61 -5.69 2.13
N ASP A 19 6.45 -5.50 0.84
CA ASP A 19 5.76 -4.32 0.29
C ASP A 19 4.28 -4.32 0.67
N TYR A 20 3.58 -5.45 0.57
CA TYR A 20 2.20 -5.58 1.05
C TYR A 20 2.07 -5.26 2.54
N PHE A 21 2.97 -5.81 3.37
CA PHE A 21 2.97 -5.58 4.80
C PHE A 21 3.23 -4.11 5.14
N MET A 22 4.27 -3.51 4.54
CA MET A 22 4.64 -2.12 4.79
C MET A 22 3.58 -1.16 4.25
N PHE A 23 2.97 -1.46 3.10
CA PHE A 23 1.89 -0.65 2.54
C PHE A 23 0.65 -0.66 3.44
N SER A 24 0.23 -1.83 3.92
CA SER A 24 -0.84 -1.95 4.93
C SER A 24 -0.54 -1.09 6.16
N PHE A 25 0.69 -1.16 6.68
CA PHE A 25 1.12 -0.37 7.83
C PHE A 25 1.07 1.15 7.57
N TYR A 26 1.61 1.62 6.44
CA TYR A 26 1.61 3.04 6.09
C TYR A 26 0.22 3.60 5.79
N THR A 27 -0.72 2.74 5.42
CA THR A 27 -2.12 3.09 5.20
C THR A 27 -3.00 2.81 6.42
N GLN A 28 -2.43 2.97 7.62
CA GLN A 28 -3.14 2.85 8.90
C GLN A 28 -3.78 1.48 9.14
N GLY A 29 -3.12 0.41 8.68
CA GLY A 29 -3.60 -0.96 8.82
C GLY A 29 -4.68 -1.33 7.80
N MET A 30 -4.54 -0.90 6.54
CA MET A 30 -5.42 -1.33 5.46
C MET A 30 -5.45 -2.87 5.38
N ASN A 31 -6.63 -3.45 5.15
CA ASN A 31 -6.73 -4.90 5.02
C ASN A 31 -6.07 -5.36 3.72
N TYR A 32 -5.34 -6.48 3.74
CA TYR A 32 -4.73 -7.07 2.55
C TYR A 32 -5.74 -7.33 1.44
N ILE A 33 -6.97 -7.68 1.79
CA ILE A 33 -8.06 -7.89 0.81
C ILE A 33 -8.40 -6.59 0.08
N ASP A 34 -8.24 -5.42 0.72
CA ASP A 34 -8.57 -4.12 0.11
C ASP A 34 -7.48 -3.67 -0.89
N ILE A 35 -6.23 -4.09 -0.73
CA ILE A 35 -5.09 -3.61 -1.53
C ILE A 35 -5.24 -3.94 -3.03
N PRO A 36 -5.60 -5.18 -3.44
CA PRO A 36 -5.79 -5.52 -4.85
C PRO A 36 -6.96 -4.79 -5.53
N TYR A 37 -7.91 -4.24 -4.76
CA TYR A 37 -9.03 -3.48 -5.33
C TYR A 37 -8.70 -2.01 -5.59
N LEU A 38 -7.53 -1.54 -5.14
CA LEU A 38 -7.06 -0.20 -5.43
C LEU A 38 -6.80 -0.04 -6.93
N LYS A 39 -7.16 1.13 -7.46
CA LYS A 39 -6.92 1.51 -8.84
C LYS A 39 -6.13 2.80 -8.86
N VAL A 40 -5.39 3.06 -9.94
CA VAL A 40 -4.63 4.31 -10.11
C VAL A 40 -5.53 5.54 -9.93
N LYS A 41 -6.78 5.47 -10.41
CA LYS A 41 -7.77 6.55 -10.22
C LYS A 41 -8.15 6.84 -8.77
N ASN A 42 -7.84 5.95 -7.83
CA ASN A 42 -8.06 6.16 -6.39
C ASN A 42 -6.97 7.04 -5.78
N LEU A 43 -5.84 7.23 -6.47
CA LEU A 43 -4.76 8.09 -6.05
C LEU A 43 -4.97 9.49 -6.62
N HIS A 44 -5.07 10.48 -5.72
CA HIS A 44 -5.20 11.89 -6.06
C HIS A 44 -4.09 12.66 -5.34
N LYS A 45 -3.01 12.97 -6.09
CA LYS A 45 -1.77 13.53 -5.51
C LYS A 45 -1.21 12.58 -4.45
N ASP A 46 -1.14 13.03 -3.21
CA ASP A 46 -0.70 12.32 -2.02
C ASP A 46 -1.86 11.64 -1.27
N ARG A 47 -3.10 11.67 -1.78
CA ARG A 47 -4.27 11.10 -1.08
C ARG A 47 -4.80 9.86 -1.78
N LEU A 48 -4.99 8.80 -1.00
CA LEU A 48 -5.66 7.57 -1.42
C LEU A 48 -7.11 7.58 -0.98
N GLN A 49 -8.03 7.48 -1.93
CA GLN A 49 -9.48 7.42 -1.70
C GLN A 49 -10.04 6.09 -2.17
N TYR A 50 -10.59 5.28 -1.27
CA TYR A 50 -11.10 3.95 -1.62
C TYR A 50 -12.33 3.57 -0.79
N ARG A 51 -13.09 2.61 -1.30
CA ARG A 51 -14.23 2.02 -0.58
C ARG A 51 -13.79 0.70 0.04
N ARG A 52 -13.85 0.60 1.36
CA ARG A 52 -13.40 -0.58 2.09
C ARG A 52 -14.33 -1.77 1.84
N ALA A 53 -13.80 -2.92 1.43
CA ALA A 53 -14.60 -4.10 1.11
C ALA A 53 -15.34 -4.64 2.35
N LYS A 54 -14.70 -4.62 3.52
CA LYS A 54 -15.28 -5.19 4.76
C LYS A 54 -16.52 -4.45 5.26
N THR A 55 -16.56 -3.11 5.12
CA THR A 55 -17.59 -2.26 5.76
C THR A 55 -18.39 -1.43 4.76
N GLY A 56 -17.93 -1.32 3.51
CA GLY A 56 -18.53 -0.48 2.49
C GLY A 56 -18.28 1.02 2.66
N THR A 57 -17.56 1.43 3.71
CA THR A 57 -17.26 2.83 4.03
C THR A 57 -16.18 3.41 3.12
N ASN A 58 -16.31 4.68 2.77
CA ASN A 58 -15.29 5.43 2.04
C ASN A 58 -14.19 5.91 2.99
N PHE A 59 -12.95 5.60 2.66
CA PHE A 59 -11.76 6.06 3.37
C PHE A 59 -10.99 7.03 2.50
N THR A 60 -10.39 8.02 3.15
CA THR A 60 -9.41 8.91 2.54
C THR A 60 -8.19 8.98 3.44
N ILE A 61 -7.04 8.58 2.91
CA ILE A 61 -5.78 8.49 3.65
C ILE A 61 -4.77 9.41 2.98
N ASN A 62 -4.04 10.21 3.77
CA ASN A 62 -2.87 10.90 3.26
C ASN A 62 -1.68 9.93 3.27
N LEU A 63 -1.08 9.71 2.11
CA LEU A 63 0.05 8.82 1.93
C LEU A 63 1.34 9.55 2.30
N ILE A 64 2.19 8.86 3.04
CA ILE A 64 3.58 9.27 3.24
C ILE A 64 4.42 8.89 2.01
N PRO A 65 5.58 9.52 1.78
CA PRO A 65 6.44 9.24 0.63
C PRO A 65 6.79 7.76 0.47
N GLU A 66 7.02 7.05 1.58
CA GLU A 66 7.36 5.62 1.54
C GLU A 66 6.22 4.74 1.02
N ALA A 67 4.95 5.13 1.23
CA ALA A 67 3.81 4.41 0.68
C ALA A 67 3.67 4.67 -0.83
N ILE A 68 3.93 5.90 -1.27
CA ILE A 68 3.92 6.28 -2.69
C ILE A 68 4.99 5.50 -3.45
N GLN A 69 6.21 5.39 -2.90
CA GLN A 69 7.29 4.59 -3.49
C GLN A 69 6.91 3.12 -3.68
N ILE A 70 6.13 2.54 -2.76
CA ILE A 70 5.62 1.18 -2.94
C ILE A 70 4.64 1.14 -4.10
N ILE A 71 3.68 2.07 -4.17
CA ILE A 71 2.70 2.13 -5.28
C ILE A 71 3.41 2.26 -6.64
N GLU A 72 4.37 3.18 -6.76
CA GLU A 72 5.11 3.44 -7.99
C GLU A 72 5.84 2.20 -8.53
N ARG A 73 6.31 1.31 -7.64
CA ARG A 73 6.93 0.03 -8.02
C ARG A 73 5.98 -0.91 -8.78
N TYR A 74 4.68 -0.77 -8.61
CA TYR A 74 3.65 -1.67 -9.15
C TYR A 74 2.67 -0.98 -10.12
N ILE A 75 2.78 0.32 -10.37
CA ILE A 75 1.87 1.01 -11.32
C ILE A 75 2.10 0.56 -12.77
N ASP A 76 3.34 0.26 -13.13
CA ASP A 76 3.75 -0.09 -14.51
C ASP A 76 4.00 -1.60 -14.71
N LYS A 77 3.71 -2.42 -13.69
CA LYS A 77 3.76 -3.89 -13.78
C LYS A 77 2.39 -4.45 -14.10
#